data_AF-A0A8J3L2L9-F1
#
_entry.id   AF-A0A8J3L2L9-F1
#
_cell.length_a   1.000
_cell.length_b   1.000
_cell.length_c   1.000
_cell.angle_alpha   90.00
_cell.angle_beta   90.00
_cell.angle_gamma   90.00
#
_symmetry.space_group_name_H-M   'P 1'
#
loop_
_entity.id
_entity.type
_entity.pdbx_description
1 polymer ?
#
loop_
_entity_poly.entity_id
_entity_poly.type
_entity_poly.pdbx_seq_one_letter_code
_entity_poly.pdbx_strand_id
1 'polypeptide(L)'
;MIIKSTAGGPGQLPQPGDETMLVASVDVEWSKNYKIKNGNRAFCYSVAWLQLPRRKGPLDLAAIDWTFTSAYVENDAETGDLVALAATDLHRAITDADLIIGHQLSSDLAVLDANSATPLDAIAAARRAWRQRRTDKKIIDTRYDAGAILEGTSRRLVDVCTELSLDVTQPELARKSMTALHRDWLTSADAQARERISVLNLRHSLSAALVALRAARRGHWTGSLNVNRLLVKGLGETFTWTQDPAFQRLL
;
A
#
# COMPACT_ATOMS: atom_id res chain seq x y z
N MET A 1 -7.14 13.63 -12.47
CA MET A 1 -6.63 12.58 -11.58
C MET A 1 -6.11 11.41 -12.39
N ILE A 2 -4.96 10.85 -12.00
CA ILE A 2 -4.30 9.76 -12.71
C ILE A 2 -4.57 8.44 -11.99
N ILE A 3 -5.19 7.49 -12.67
CA ILE A 3 -5.52 6.17 -12.14
C ILE A 3 -4.80 5.11 -12.99
N LYS A 4 -4.13 4.17 -12.33
CA LYS A 4 -3.50 3.00 -12.94
C LYS A 4 -3.93 1.75 -12.18
N SER A 5 -4.41 0.73 -12.89
CA SER A 5 -4.92 -0.48 -12.25
C SER A 5 -4.77 -1.69 -13.16
N THR A 6 -4.40 -2.82 -12.56
CA THR A 6 -4.52 -4.15 -13.17
C THR A 6 -5.73 -4.93 -12.61
N ALA A 7 -6.41 -4.37 -11.61
CA ALA A 7 -7.64 -4.93 -11.02
C ALA A 7 -8.93 -4.45 -11.72
N GLY A 8 -8.83 -3.51 -12.68
CA GLY A 8 -9.98 -2.95 -13.42
C GLY A 8 -10.42 -1.55 -12.98
N GLY A 9 -9.68 -0.92 -12.06
CA GLY A 9 -9.96 0.41 -11.52
C GLY A 9 -10.52 0.40 -10.08
N PRO A 10 -10.82 1.58 -9.51
CA PRO A 10 -11.39 1.70 -8.17
C PRO A 10 -12.70 0.92 -8.02
N GLY A 11 -12.84 0.20 -6.92
CA GLY A 11 -14.00 -0.64 -6.60
C GLY A 11 -14.01 -2.00 -7.31
N GLN A 12 -13.07 -2.25 -8.22
CA GLN A 12 -12.93 -3.54 -8.88
C GLN A 12 -12.01 -4.46 -8.07
N LEU A 13 -12.39 -5.72 -8.03
CA LEU A 13 -11.66 -6.78 -7.35
C LEU A 13 -11.19 -7.79 -8.40
N PRO A 14 -10.01 -8.40 -8.22
CA PRO A 14 -9.73 -9.61 -8.98
C PRO A 14 -10.79 -10.67 -8.64
N GLN A 15 -11.26 -11.43 -9.63
CA GLN A 15 -12.24 -12.49 -9.40
C GLN A 15 -11.59 -13.62 -8.60
N PRO A 16 -11.96 -13.83 -7.32
CA PRO A 16 -11.40 -14.91 -6.53
C PRO A 16 -11.91 -16.25 -7.06
N GLY A 17 -11.02 -17.23 -7.22
CA GLY A 17 -11.44 -18.62 -7.39
C GLY A 17 -12.05 -19.15 -6.09
N ASP A 18 -12.92 -20.16 -6.18
CA ASP A 18 -13.68 -20.72 -5.04
C ASP A 18 -12.80 -21.12 -3.82
N GLU A 19 -11.54 -21.50 -4.06
CA GLU A 19 -10.58 -21.93 -3.04
C GLU A 19 -9.53 -20.87 -2.70
N THR A 20 -9.84 -19.59 -2.96
CA THR A 20 -8.92 -18.46 -2.72
C THR A 20 -9.40 -17.56 -1.58
N MET A 21 -8.41 -17.05 -0.84
CA MET A 21 -8.49 -15.99 0.13
C MET A 21 -8.10 -14.69 -0.57
N LEU A 22 -8.95 -13.67 -0.45
CA LEU A 22 -8.66 -12.34 -0.98
C LEU A 22 -8.04 -11.47 0.10
N VAL A 23 -6.85 -10.95 -0.17
CA VAL A 23 -6.12 -10.06 0.74
C VAL A 23 -5.96 -8.69 0.10
N ALA A 24 -6.40 -7.65 0.80
CA ALA A 24 -6.23 -6.25 0.40
C ALA A 24 -5.12 -5.62 1.24
N SER A 25 -4.10 -5.03 0.62
CA SER A 25 -3.11 -4.21 1.33
C SER A 25 -3.19 -2.77 0.85
N VAL A 26 -3.42 -1.84 1.79
CA VAL A 26 -3.73 -0.44 1.51
C VAL A 26 -2.64 0.46 2.07
N ASP A 27 -2.24 1.46 1.29
CA ASP A 27 -1.32 2.50 1.70
C ASP A 27 -1.72 3.86 1.11
N VAL A 28 -1.56 4.94 1.87
CA VAL A 28 -1.89 6.31 1.44
C VAL A 28 -0.69 7.20 1.68
N GLU A 29 -0.25 7.88 0.62
CA GLU A 29 0.77 8.90 0.75
C GLU A 29 0.14 10.28 0.92
N TRP A 30 0.70 11.03 1.87
CA TRP A 30 0.19 12.32 2.28
C TRP A 30 1.30 13.29 2.70
N SER A 31 1.03 14.58 2.49
CA SER A 31 1.96 15.65 2.84
C SER A 31 1.97 15.87 4.35
N LYS A 32 3.15 16.18 4.91
CA LYS A 32 3.33 16.43 6.33
C LYS A 32 3.23 17.93 6.61
N ASN A 33 2.18 18.35 7.30
CA ASN A 33 2.06 19.72 7.81
C ASN A 33 1.80 19.72 9.31
N TYR A 34 2.88 19.78 10.09
CA TYR A 34 2.82 19.76 11.55
C TYR A 34 2.35 21.07 12.18
N LYS A 35 2.23 22.16 11.39
CA LYS A 35 1.85 23.48 11.91
C LYS A 35 0.33 23.64 11.98
N ILE A 36 -0.41 22.88 11.20
CA ILE A 36 -1.86 23.00 11.07
C ILE A 36 -2.49 21.67 11.49
N LYS A 37 -3.39 21.71 12.48
CA LYS A 37 -4.20 20.55 12.84
C LYS A 37 -4.97 20.08 11.60
N ASN A 38 -4.85 18.80 11.26
CA ASN A 38 -5.42 18.22 10.04
C ASN A 38 -4.88 18.84 8.73
N GLY A 39 -3.68 19.44 8.76
CA GLY A 39 -3.06 20.05 7.59
C GLY A 39 -2.42 19.07 6.61
N ASN A 40 -2.39 17.77 6.94
CA ASN A 40 -1.87 16.74 6.05
C ASN A 40 -2.81 16.55 4.86
N ARG A 41 -2.27 16.50 3.65
CA ARG A 41 -3.05 16.33 2.42
C ARG A 41 -2.73 15.01 1.74
N ALA A 42 -3.74 14.17 1.52
CA ALA A 42 -3.60 12.95 0.71
C ALA A 42 -3.39 13.33 -0.76
N PHE A 43 -2.43 12.67 -1.40
CA PHE A 43 -2.13 12.90 -2.82
C PHE A 43 -1.94 11.62 -3.63
N CYS A 44 -1.75 10.48 -2.98
CA CYS A 44 -1.71 9.18 -3.63
C CYS A 44 -2.27 8.11 -2.71
N TYR A 45 -2.95 7.11 -3.27
CA TYR A 45 -3.26 5.88 -2.56
C TYR A 45 -3.03 4.68 -3.48
N SER A 46 -2.87 3.52 -2.86
CA SER A 46 -2.89 2.25 -3.57
C SER A 46 -3.56 1.16 -2.76
N VAL A 47 -4.06 0.17 -3.49
CA VAL A 47 -4.46 -1.13 -2.97
C VAL A 47 -3.77 -2.21 -3.78
N ALA A 48 -3.03 -3.09 -3.10
CA ALA A 48 -2.51 -4.33 -3.66
C ALA A 48 -3.45 -5.48 -3.26
N TRP A 49 -3.95 -6.22 -4.25
CA TRP A 49 -4.82 -7.37 -4.08
C TRP A 49 -4.05 -8.65 -4.32
N LEU A 50 -3.97 -9.52 -3.31
CA LEU A 50 -3.34 -10.83 -3.39
C LEU A 50 -4.44 -11.89 -3.33
N GLN A 51 -4.37 -12.88 -4.22
CA GLN A 51 -5.20 -14.07 -4.18
C GLN A 51 -4.35 -15.24 -3.66
N LEU A 52 -4.67 -15.73 -2.47
CA LEU A 52 -3.90 -16.78 -1.80
C LEU A 52 -4.74 -18.04 -1.69
N PRO A 53 -4.21 -19.25 -1.96
CA PRO A 53 -4.95 -20.47 -1.69
C PRO A 53 -5.41 -20.57 -0.22
N ARG A 54 -6.66 -20.97 0.03
CA ARG A 54 -7.20 -21.17 1.40
C ARG A 54 -6.55 -22.33 2.16
N ARG A 55 -5.76 -23.17 1.47
CA ARG A 55 -5.13 -24.37 2.01
C ARG A 55 -4.29 -24.10 3.27
N LYS A 56 -4.16 -25.13 4.11
CA LYS A 56 -3.30 -25.10 5.29
C LYS A 56 -1.83 -25.23 4.88
N GLY A 57 -0.98 -24.38 5.44
CA GLY A 57 0.46 -24.36 5.22
C GLY A 57 0.95 -23.00 4.73
N PRO A 58 2.22 -22.64 5.02
CA PRO A 58 2.77 -21.37 4.57
C PRO A 58 2.99 -21.43 3.05
N LEU A 59 2.64 -20.35 2.35
CA LEU A 59 2.88 -20.16 0.93
C LEU A 59 4.25 -19.55 0.69
N ASP A 60 4.92 -19.94 -0.39
CA ASP A 60 6.13 -19.23 -0.83
C ASP A 60 5.73 -17.86 -1.39
N LEU A 61 6.05 -16.80 -0.64
CA LEU A 61 5.74 -15.42 -0.99
C LEU A 61 6.67 -14.86 -2.06
N ALA A 62 7.71 -15.58 -2.47
CA ALA A 62 8.55 -15.18 -3.60
C ALA A 62 7.87 -15.39 -4.97
N ALA A 63 6.80 -16.20 -5.02
CA ALA A 63 6.11 -16.57 -6.25
C ALA A 63 4.68 -15.99 -6.36
N ILE A 64 4.25 -15.14 -5.43
CA ILE A 64 2.88 -14.64 -5.40
C ILE A 64 2.56 -13.79 -6.64
N ASP A 65 1.32 -13.92 -7.09
CA ASP A 65 0.71 -12.99 -8.02
C ASP A 65 -0.14 -11.98 -7.25
N TRP A 66 -0.20 -10.77 -7.79
CA TRP A 66 -0.97 -9.68 -7.20
C TRP A 66 -1.43 -8.74 -8.30
N THR A 67 -2.57 -8.10 -8.06
CA THR A 67 -3.09 -7.01 -8.90
C THR A 67 -3.17 -5.75 -8.05
N PHE A 68 -3.38 -4.59 -8.68
CA PHE A 68 -3.43 -3.35 -7.93
C PHE A 68 -4.37 -2.32 -8.53
N THR A 69 -4.70 -1.35 -7.69
CA THR A 69 -5.23 -0.05 -8.08
C THR A 69 -4.38 1.02 -7.41
N SER A 70 -3.98 2.05 -8.16
CA SER A 70 -3.28 3.22 -7.65
C SER A 70 -3.88 4.47 -8.27
N ALA A 71 -4.12 5.48 -7.44
CA ALA A 71 -4.55 6.80 -7.90
C ALA A 71 -3.62 7.89 -7.36
N TYR A 72 -3.46 8.94 -8.14
CA TYR A 72 -2.59 10.06 -7.83
C TYR A 72 -3.22 11.37 -8.35
N VAL A 73 -3.19 12.43 -7.53
CA VAL A 73 -3.75 13.74 -7.88
C VAL A 73 -2.91 14.49 -8.92
N GLU A 74 -3.54 15.04 -9.94
CA GLU A 74 -2.89 15.95 -10.89
C GLU A 74 -2.67 17.33 -10.27
N ASN A 75 -3.56 17.74 -9.36
CA ASN A 75 -3.47 19.00 -8.63
C ASN A 75 -4.19 18.91 -7.28
N ASP A 76 -3.96 19.90 -6.40
CA ASP A 76 -4.49 19.92 -5.03
C ASP A 76 -6.02 19.92 -4.93
N ALA A 77 -6.75 20.33 -5.98
CA ALA A 77 -8.22 20.34 -5.96
C ALA A 77 -8.81 18.92 -6.00
N GLU A 78 -8.04 17.94 -6.48
CA GLU A 78 -8.50 16.55 -6.66
C GLU A 78 -8.38 15.69 -5.40
N THR A 79 -7.85 16.23 -4.29
CA THR A 79 -7.71 15.47 -3.03
C THR A 79 -9.05 14.90 -2.55
N GLY A 80 -10.17 15.62 -2.72
CA GLY A 80 -11.50 15.11 -2.38
C GLY A 80 -11.90 13.89 -3.21
N ASP A 81 -11.64 13.94 -4.52
CA ASP A 81 -11.94 12.84 -5.43
C ASP A 81 -11.05 11.62 -5.15
N LEU A 82 -9.77 11.85 -4.84
CA LEU A 82 -8.84 10.80 -4.40
C LEU A 82 -9.39 10.06 -3.17
N VAL A 83 -9.90 10.80 -2.20
CA VAL A 83 -10.50 10.24 -0.98
C VAL A 83 -11.77 9.43 -1.30
N ALA A 84 -12.60 9.90 -2.23
CA ALA A 84 -13.79 9.17 -2.67
C ALA A 84 -13.44 7.83 -3.39
N LEU A 85 -12.39 7.83 -4.20
CA LEU A 85 -11.89 6.59 -4.83
C LEU A 85 -11.32 5.63 -3.78
N ALA A 86 -10.49 6.12 -2.85
CA ALA A 86 -9.97 5.31 -1.75
C ALA A 86 -11.10 4.73 -0.89
N ALA A 87 -12.17 5.49 -0.64
CA ALA A 87 -13.35 5.00 0.07
C ALA A 87 -14.09 3.89 -0.70
N THR A 88 -14.12 3.97 -2.03
CA THR A 88 -14.70 2.93 -2.89
C THR A 88 -13.93 1.62 -2.76
N ASP A 89 -12.59 1.67 -2.84
CA ASP A 89 -11.74 0.48 -2.66
C ASP A 89 -11.80 -0.06 -1.22
N LEU A 90 -11.82 0.82 -0.21
CA LEU A 90 -11.99 0.43 1.20
C LEU A 90 -13.33 -0.24 1.45
N HIS A 91 -14.41 0.21 0.81
CA HIS A 91 -15.72 -0.43 0.92
C HIS A 91 -15.67 -1.89 0.43
N ARG A 92 -15.02 -2.12 -0.73
CA ARG A 92 -14.82 -3.47 -1.28
C ARG A 92 -13.88 -4.30 -0.42
N ALA A 93 -12.80 -3.74 0.10
CA ALA A 93 -11.92 -4.44 1.02
C ALA A 93 -12.66 -4.88 2.30
N ILE A 94 -13.48 -4.01 2.88
CA ILE A 94 -14.27 -4.31 4.08
C ILE A 94 -15.35 -5.35 3.82
N THR A 95 -15.95 -5.36 2.63
CA THR A 95 -17.05 -6.26 2.32
C THR A 95 -16.54 -7.63 1.86
N ASP A 96 -15.55 -7.65 0.96
CA ASP A 96 -15.21 -8.83 0.17
C ASP A 96 -13.84 -9.43 0.51
N ALA A 97 -12.90 -8.67 1.08
CA ALA A 97 -11.61 -9.23 1.47
C ALA A 97 -11.73 -10.08 2.74
N ASP A 98 -11.01 -11.20 2.77
CA ASP A 98 -10.82 -12.01 3.97
C ASP A 98 -9.86 -11.33 4.96
N LEU A 99 -8.89 -10.57 4.43
CA LEU A 99 -7.87 -9.90 5.21
C LEU A 99 -7.54 -8.53 4.61
N ILE A 100 -7.46 -7.52 5.48
CA ILE A 100 -7.07 -6.16 5.12
C ILE A 100 -5.77 -5.83 5.87
N ILE A 101 -4.79 -5.31 5.16
CA ILE A 101 -3.45 -5.05 5.65
C ILE A 101 -3.12 -3.60 5.40
N GLY A 102 -2.36 -3.01 6.32
CA GLY A 102 -1.65 -1.76 6.08
C GLY A 102 -0.47 -1.60 7.03
N HIS A 103 0.26 -0.51 6.88
CA HIS A 103 1.33 -0.14 7.81
C HIS A 103 1.08 1.27 8.33
N GLN A 104 0.74 1.40 9.61
CA GLN A 104 0.18 2.64 10.16
C GLN A 104 -1.19 3.01 9.58
N LEU A 105 -1.99 2.01 9.20
CA LEU A 105 -3.30 2.21 8.56
C LEU A 105 -4.22 3.15 9.34
N SER A 106 -4.09 3.21 10.68
CA SER A 106 -4.80 4.21 11.49
C SER A 106 -4.53 5.67 11.10
N SER A 107 -3.29 6.01 10.75
CA SER A 107 -2.90 7.34 10.29
C SER A 107 -3.48 7.61 8.91
N ASP A 108 -3.38 6.66 7.99
CA ASP A 108 -3.89 6.80 6.63
C ASP A 108 -5.39 7.03 6.63
N LEU A 109 -6.12 6.20 7.39
CA LEU A 109 -7.56 6.36 7.58
C LEU A 109 -7.92 7.69 8.27
N ALA A 110 -7.06 8.23 9.14
CA ALA A 110 -7.29 9.54 9.77
C ALA A 110 -7.05 10.69 8.79
N VAL A 111 -6.06 10.57 7.90
CA VAL A 111 -5.80 11.57 6.86
C VAL A 111 -6.92 11.56 5.82
N LEU A 112 -7.34 10.39 5.34
CA LEU A 112 -8.47 10.28 4.41
C LEU A 112 -9.74 10.90 5.01
N ASP A 113 -10.08 10.57 6.26
CA ASP A 113 -11.21 11.15 6.99
C ASP A 113 -11.13 12.69 7.05
N ALA A 114 -9.96 13.23 7.43
CA ALA A 114 -9.71 14.66 7.50
C ALA A 114 -9.70 15.39 6.14
N ASN A 115 -9.51 14.65 5.05
CA ASN A 115 -9.46 15.17 3.68
C ASN A 115 -10.80 15.03 2.96
N SER A 116 -11.78 14.38 3.58
CA SER A 116 -13.14 14.27 3.06
C SER A 116 -13.94 15.56 3.34
N ALA A 117 -14.68 16.05 2.33
CA ALA A 117 -15.57 17.19 2.51
C ALA A 117 -16.85 16.81 3.29
N THR A 118 -17.26 15.56 3.18
CA THR A 118 -18.38 14.96 3.91
C THR A 118 -17.95 13.61 4.47
N PRO A 119 -18.49 13.17 5.62
CA PRO A 119 -18.17 11.87 6.18
C PRO A 119 -18.47 10.73 5.20
N LEU A 120 -17.50 9.85 4.98
CA LEU A 120 -17.66 8.67 4.13
C LEU A 120 -17.78 7.40 4.98
N ASP A 121 -18.91 6.70 4.83
CA ASP A 121 -19.23 5.51 5.63
C ASP A 121 -18.18 4.41 5.53
N ALA A 122 -17.57 4.23 4.36
CA ALA A 122 -16.52 3.24 4.15
C ALA A 122 -15.26 3.52 4.98
N ILE A 123 -14.83 4.78 5.06
CA ILE A 123 -13.69 5.20 5.90
C ILE A 123 -14.05 5.03 7.38
N ALA A 124 -15.27 5.43 7.77
CA ALA A 124 -15.74 5.23 9.14
C ALA A 124 -15.80 3.74 9.52
N ALA A 125 -16.26 2.88 8.61
CA ALA A 125 -16.29 1.42 8.79
C ALA A 125 -14.89 0.84 8.92
N ALA A 126 -13.95 1.23 8.05
CA ALA A 126 -12.55 0.81 8.14
C ALA A 126 -11.89 1.24 9.46
N ARG A 127 -12.18 2.47 9.94
CA ARG A 127 -11.71 2.95 11.25
C ARG A 127 -12.28 2.14 12.41
N ARG A 128 -13.56 1.76 12.37
CA ARG A 128 -14.18 0.88 13.38
C ARG A 128 -13.54 -0.51 13.37
N ALA A 129 -13.40 -1.13 12.20
CA ALA A 129 -12.75 -2.43 12.04
C ALA A 129 -11.29 -2.39 12.54
N TRP A 130 -10.54 -1.33 12.23
CA TRP A 130 -9.15 -1.18 12.70
C TRP A 130 -9.05 -1.09 14.23
N ARG A 131 -10.01 -0.42 14.88
CA ARG A 131 -10.08 -0.37 16.37
C ARG A 131 -10.40 -1.74 16.97
N GLN A 132 -11.21 -2.54 16.28
CA GLN A 132 -11.58 -3.89 16.68
C GLN A 132 -10.55 -4.96 16.29
N ARG A 133 -9.49 -4.61 15.56
CA ARG A 133 -8.54 -5.57 14.97
C ARG A 133 -7.86 -6.53 15.95
N ARG A 134 -7.80 -6.14 17.24
CA ARG A 134 -7.21 -6.99 18.28
C ARG A 134 -8.07 -8.21 18.57
N THR A 135 -9.39 -8.07 18.44
CA THR A 135 -10.39 -9.13 18.65
C THR A 135 -10.83 -9.76 17.32
N ASP A 136 -11.11 -8.93 16.32
CA ASP A 136 -11.45 -9.37 14.96
C ASP A 136 -10.19 -9.31 14.09
N LYS A 137 -9.68 -10.47 13.65
CA LYS A 137 -8.43 -10.58 12.89
C LYS A 137 -8.57 -10.24 11.40
N LYS A 138 -9.67 -9.61 10.99
CA LYS A 138 -9.87 -9.12 9.62
C LYS A 138 -8.90 -8.02 9.20
N ILE A 139 -8.41 -7.20 10.14
CA ILE A 139 -7.41 -6.15 9.86
C ILE A 139 -6.08 -6.47 10.53
N ILE A 140 -4.98 -6.30 9.81
CA ILE A 140 -3.61 -6.33 10.35
C ILE A 140 -2.93 -5.01 10.04
N ASP A 141 -2.57 -4.27 11.09
CA ASP A 141 -1.69 -3.10 10.98
C ASP A 141 -0.28 -3.52 11.38
N THR A 142 0.58 -3.72 10.38
CA THR A 142 1.92 -4.30 10.57
C THR A 142 2.81 -3.51 11.52
N ARG A 143 2.57 -2.20 11.70
CA ARG A 143 3.30 -1.41 12.71
C ARG A 143 3.04 -1.91 14.13
N TYR A 144 1.83 -2.35 14.41
CA TYR A 144 1.38 -2.72 15.76
C TYR A 144 1.30 -4.24 15.95
N ASP A 145 0.98 -4.97 14.89
CA ASP A 145 0.54 -6.36 15.00
C ASP A 145 1.62 -7.37 14.55
N ALA A 146 2.72 -6.92 13.94
CA ALA A 146 3.85 -7.79 13.53
C ALA A 146 4.90 -8.00 14.63
N GLY A 147 4.73 -7.43 15.83
CA GLY A 147 5.76 -7.42 16.87
C GLY A 147 6.23 -8.80 17.35
N ALA A 148 5.41 -9.84 17.20
CA ALA A 148 5.76 -11.21 17.61
C ALA A 148 6.81 -11.89 16.73
N ILE A 149 7.11 -11.33 15.54
CA ILE A 149 8.14 -11.84 14.63
C ILE A 149 9.35 -10.90 14.54
N LEU A 150 9.44 -9.90 15.44
CA LEU A 150 10.46 -8.87 15.44
C LEU A 150 11.18 -8.81 16.79
N GLU A 151 12.50 -8.79 16.74
CA GLU A 151 13.44 -8.57 17.83
C GLU A 151 13.86 -7.10 17.94
N GLY A 152 13.87 -6.37 16.82
CA GLY A 152 14.24 -4.95 16.77
C GLY A 152 13.22 -4.04 17.45
N THR A 153 13.62 -2.80 17.78
CA THR A 153 12.75 -1.79 18.41
C THR A 153 12.03 -0.89 17.40
N SER A 154 12.59 -0.72 16.20
CA SER A 154 11.96 0.12 15.18
C SER A 154 10.74 -0.55 14.57
N ARG A 155 9.73 0.28 14.29
CA ARG A 155 8.48 -0.12 13.62
C ARG A 155 8.20 0.72 12.38
N ARG A 156 9.24 1.32 11.78
CA ARG A 156 9.15 1.87 10.43
C ARG A 156 9.16 0.70 9.45
N LEU A 157 8.31 0.71 8.43
CA LEU A 157 8.19 -0.41 7.49
C LEU A 157 9.53 -0.83 6.89
N VAL A 158 10.38 0.12 6.51
CA VAL A 158 11.71 -0.17 5.95
C VAL A 158 12.60 -0.96 6.91
N ASP A 159 12.60 -0.63 8.21
CA ASP A 159 13.41 -1.34 9.19
C ASP A 159 12.84 -2.72 9.49
N VAL A 160 11.51 -2.83 9.56
CA VAL A 160 10.80 -4.12 9.70
C VAL A 160 11.11 -5.03 8.51
N CYS A 161 11.12 -4.48 7.30
CA CYS A 161 11.49 -5.22 6.10
C CYS A 161 12.95 -5.70 6.15
N THR A 162 13.89 -4.81 6.51
CA THR A 162 15.30 -5.19 6.66
C THR A 162 15.49 -6.31 7.68
N GLU A 163 14.85 -6.21 8.85
CA GLU A 163 14.93 -7.22 9.90
C GLU A 163 14.42 -8.59 9.43
N LEU A 164 13.38 -8.60 8.59
CA LEU A 164 12.80 -9.81 8.01
C LEU A 164 13.49 -10.26 6.71
N SER A 165 14.62 -9.65 6.33
CA SER A 165 15.32 -9.94 5.07
C SER A 165 14.44 -9.73 3.83
N LEU A 166 13.63 -8.67 3.83
CA LEU A 166 12.98 -8.13 2.64
C LEU A 166 13.83 -6.98 2.10
N ASP A 167 14.34 -7.14 0.88
CA ASP A 167 14.99 -6.03 0.17
C ASP A 167 13.93 -5.12 -0.43
N VAL A 168 13.81 -3.94 0.18
CA VAL A 168 12.89 -2.87 -0.18
C VAL A 168 13.64 -1.60 -0.60
N THR A 169 14.87 -1.73 -1.08
CA THR A 169 15.71 -0.59 -1.49
C THR A 169 14.94 0.40 -2.36
N GLN A 170 15.03 1.70 -2.03
CA GLN A 170 14.19 2.76 -2.58
C GLN A 170 15.01 3.83 -3.33
N PRO A 171 15.40 3.62 -4.60
CA PRO A 171 16.13 4.63 -5.38
C PRO A 171 15.31 5.92 -5.61
N GLU A 172 13.99 5.87 -5.41
CA GLU A 172 13.10 7.01 -5.47
C GLU A 172 13.47 8.09 -4.45
N LEU A 173 13.95 7.69 -3.27
CA LEU A 173 14.24 8.61 -2.18
C LEU A 173 15.73 8.91 -2.01
N ALA A 174 16.60 8.37 -2.87
CA ALA A 174 18.06 8.50 -2.74
C ALA A 174 18.56 9.96 -2.79
N ARG A 175 17.84 10.84 -3.50
CA ARG A 175 18.28 12.24 -3.74
C ARG A 175 17.20 13.30 -3.43
N LYS A 176 15.95 12.89 -3.24
CA LYS A 176 14.81 13.79 -3.01
C LYS A 176 13.86 13.15 -2.01
N SER A 177 13.30 13.95 -1.13
CA SER A 177 12.19 13.50 -0.28
C SER A 177 10.92 13.34 -1.12
N MET A 178 9.99 12.52 -0.64
CA MET A 178 8.68 12.36 -1.27
C MET A 178 7.94 13.69 -1.43
N THR A 179 8.02 14.59 -0.44
CA THR A 179 7.42 15.93 -0.54
C THR A 179 8.09 16.77 -1.63
N ALA A 180 9.39 16.64 -1.84
CA ALA A 180 10.07 17.32 -2.93
C ALA A 180 9.63 16.77 -4.30
N LEU A 181 9.53 15.45 -4.44
CA LEU A 181 9.02 14.82 -5.67
C LEU A 181 7.57 15.22 -5.96
N HIS A 182 6.71 15.24 -4.94
CA HIS A 182 5.31 15.63 -5.09
C HIS A 182 5.20 17.10 -5.54
N ARG A 183 6.04 17.98 -4.99
CA ARG A 183 6.11 19.37 -5.44
C ARG A 183 6.58 19.48 -6.89
N ASP A 184 7.61 18.73 -7.30
CA ASP A 184 8.10 18.75 -8.69
C ASP A 184 6.99 18.36 -9.68
N TRP A 185 6.13 17.40 -9.30
CA TRP A 185 4.93 17.07 -10.05
C TRP A 185 3.96 18.26 -10.13
N LEU A 186 3.58 18.85 -9.00
CA LEU A 186 2.59 19.95 -8.97
C LEU A 186 3.07 21.23 -9.67
N THR A 187 4.37 21.53 -9.61
CA THR A 187 4.91 22.79 -10.16
C THR A 187 5.37 22.66 -11.60
N SER A 188 5.86 21.49 -11.99
CA SER A 188 6.58 21.31 -13.25
C SER A 188 6.03 20.16 -14.11
N ALA A 189 4.94 19.52 -13.67
CA ALA A 189 4.37 18.33 -14.31
C ALA A 189 5.41 17.23 -14.55
N ASP A 190 6.39 17.07 -13.63
CA ASP A 190 7.42 16.03 -13.71
C ASP A 190 6.79 14.64 -13.52
N ALA A 191 6.42 14.01 -14.64
CA ALA A 191 5.78 12.70 -14.66
C ALA A 191 6.66 11.62 -14.01
N GLN A 192 7.99 11.73 -14.11
CA GLN A 192 8.89 10.76 -13.48
C GLN A 192 8.84 10.89 -11.95
N ALA A 193 8.79 12.11 -11.41
CA ALA A 193 8.63 12.33 -9.97
C ALA A 193 7.32 11.72 -9.44
N ARG A 194 6.21 11.89 -10.17
CA ARG A 194 4.92 11.24 -9.86
C ARG A 194 5.03 9.72 -9.88
N GLU A 195 5.58 9.13 -10.95
CA GLU A 195 5.65 7.67 -11.07
C GLU A 195 6.51 7.02 -10.00
N ARG A 196 7.61 7.68 -9.61
CA ARG A 196 8.44 7.26 -8.47
C ARG A 196 7.60 7.14 -7.21
N ILE A 197 6.75 8.12 -6.92
CA ILE A 197 5.88 8.09 -5.75
C ILE A 197 4.82 6.97 -5.88
N SER A 198 4.16 6.84 -7.03
CA SER A 198 3.15 5.77 -7.22
C SER A 198 3.76 4.37 -7.04
N VAL A 199 4.95 4.12 -7.58
CA VAL A 199 5.65 2.83 -7.41
C VAL A 199 6.12 2.64 -5.97
N LEU A 200 6.55 3.71 -5.29
CA LEU A 200 6.91 3.65 -3.87
C LEU A 200 5.70 3.31 -2.98
N ASN A 201 4.54 3.92 -3.20
CA ASN A 201 3.31 3.64 -2.48
C ASN A 201 2.85 2.18 -2.71
N LEU A 202 2.95 1.67 -3.94
CA LEU A 202 2.69 0.25 -4.24
C LEU A 202 3.71 -0.68 -3.58
N ARG A 203 4.99 -0.27 -3.48
CA ARG A 203 6.01 -0.99 -2.71
C ARG A 203 5.59 -1.12 -1.25
N HIS A 204 5.13 -0.03 -0.63
CA HIS A 204 4.70 -0.04 0.77
C HIS A 204 3.51 -0.97 0.99
N SER A 205 2.48 -0.89 0.13
CA SER A 205 1.35 -1.82 0.14
C SER A 205 1.80 -3.27 0.05
N LEU A 206 2.66 -3.62 -0.92
CA LEU A 206 3.14 -5.00 -1.09
C LEU A 206 4.02 -5.46 0.07
N SER A 207 4.95 -4.61 0.53
CA SER A 207 5.81 -4.90 1.69
C SER A 207 4.99 -5.15 2.95
N ALA A 208 3.98 -4.33 3.23
CA ALA A 208 3.08 -4.54 4.36
C ALA A 208 2.35 -5.89 4.26
N ALA A 209 1.89 -6.25 3.05
CA ALA A 209 1.25 -7.55 2.80
C ALA A 209 2.18 -8.72 3.16
N LEU A 210 3.43 -8.69 2.66
CA LEU A 210 4.43 -9.72 2.92
C LEU A 210 4.74 -9.88 4.42
N VAL A 211 4.93 -8.76 5.12
CA VAL A 211 5.17 -8.73 6.57
C VAL A 211 4.00 -9.34 7.33
N ALA A 212 2.77 -8.92 7.03
CA ALA A 212 1.57 -9.43 7.70
C ALA A 212 1.35 -10.92 7.44
N LEU A 213 1.55 -11.40 6.21
CA LEU A 213 1.41 -12.81 5.86
C LEU A 213 2.48 -13.68 6.55
N ARG A 214 3.71 -13.17 6.71
CA ARG A 214 4.75 -13.82 7.52
C ARG A 214 4.35 -13.88 8.99
N ALA A 215 3.87 -12.76 9.55
CA ALA A 215 3.44 -12.67 10.95
C ALA A 215 2.26 -13.62 11.24
N ALA A 216 1.33 -13.75 10.30
CA ALA A 216 0.20 -14.67 10.38
C ALA A 216 0.55 -16.14 10.10
N ARG A 217 1.84 -16.46 9.86
CA ARG A 217 2.31 -17.80 9.46
C ARG A 217 1.61 -18.36 8.21
N ARG A 218 1.15 -17.45 7.34
CA ARG A 218 0.49 -17.77 6.06
C ARG A 218 1.46 -17.76 4.89
N GLY A 219 2.62 -17.16 5.05
CA GLY A 219 3.64 -17.15 4.02
C GLY A 219 5.06 -17.23 4.56
N HIS A 220 5.97 -17.65 3.70
CA HIS A 220 7.40 -17.75 3.95
C HIS A 220 8.21 -17.32 2.73
N TRP A 221 9.50 -17.14 2.94
CA TRP A 221 10.55 -17.05 1.91
C TRP A 221 11.85 -17.57 2.53
N THR A 222 12.78 -17.96 1.67
CA THR A 222 14.10 -18.48 2.08
C THR A 222 15.16 -17.43 1.79
N GLY A 223 16.01 -17.14 2.76
CA GLY A 223 17.04 -16.11 2.62
C GLY A 223 16.44 -14.70 2.52
N SER A 224 16.94 -13.91 1.56
CA SER A 224 16.42 -12.57 1.28
C SER A 224 15.41 -12.59 0.13
N LEU A 225 14.28 -11.88 0.29
CA LEU A 225 13.28 -11.69 -0.75
C LEU A 225 13.32 -10.26 -1.26
N ASN A 226 13.65 -10.10 -2.56
CA ASN A 226 13.68 -8.81 -3.22
C ASN A 226 12.27 -8.39 -3.67
N VAL A 227 11.69 -7.41 -2.98
CA VAL A 227 10.35 -6.89 -3.25
C VAL A 227 10.30 -6.16 -4.59
N ASN A 228 11.41 -5.59 -5.07
CA ASN A 228 11.46 -4.91 -6.36
C ASN A 228 11.22 -5.88 -7.54
N ARG A 229 11.65 -7.14 -7.42
CA ARG A 229 11.32 -8.18 -8.42
C ARG A 229 9.82 -8.48 -8.47
N LEU A 230 9.18 -8.59 -7.31
CA LEU A 230 7.72 -8.78 -7.21
C LEU A 230 6.95 -7.58 -7.75
N LEU A 231 7.47 -6.36 -7.52
CA LEU A 231 6.90 -5.15 -8.10
C LEU A 231 6.94 -5.18 -9.62
N VAL A 232 8.10 -5.42 -10.23
CA VAL A 232 8.20 -5.45 -11.70
C VAL A 232 7.27 -6.51 -12.29
N LYS A 233 7.20 -7.70 -11.67
CA LYS A 233 6.28 -8.76 -12.09
C LYS A 233 4.82 -8.31 -12.10
N GLY A 234 4.35 -7.68 -11.01
CA GLY A 234 2.94 -7.29 -10.88
C GLY A 234 2.55 -5.99 -11.58
N LEU A 235 3.51 -5.06 -11.72
CA LEU A 235 3.28 -3.78 -12.41
C LEU A 235 3.37 -3.91 -13.93
N GLY A 236 4.18 -4.84 -14.44
CA GLY A 236 4.47 -4.98 -15.86
C GLY A 236 4.98 -3.65 -16.45
N GLU A 237 4.38 -3.22 -17.56
CA GLU A 237 4.70 -1.97 -18.24
C GLU A 237 3.88 -0.77 -17.75
N THR A 238 3.06 -0.95 -16.71
CA THR A 238 2.11 0.08 -16.26
C THR A 238 2.79 1.37 -15.81
N PHE A 239 4.02 1.30 -15.29
CA PHE A 239 4.82 2.46 -14.88
C PHE A 239 6.16 2.43 -15.62
N THR A 240 6.49 3.51 -16.32
CA THR A 240 7.78 3.62 -17.03
C THR A 240 8.94 3.73 -16.05
N TRP A 241 8.70 4.20 -14.82
CA TRP A 241 9.72 4.21 -13.76
C TRP A 241 10.36 2.84 -13.49
N THR A 242 9.61 1.74 -13.64
CA THR A 242 10.20 0.40 -13.42
C THR A 242 11.25 0.06 -14.48
N GLN A 243 11.24 0.71 -15.64
CA GLN A 243 12.22 0.55 -16.73
C GLN A 243 13.41 1.51 -16.60
N ASP A 244 13.39 2.45 -15.65
CA ASP A 244 14.49 3.39 -15.43
C ASP A 244 15.77 2.65 -15.02
N PRO A 245 16.96 3.02 -15.53
CA PRO A 245 18.22 2.38 -15.15
C PRO A 245 18.48 2.36 -13.64
N ALA A 246 18.00 3.36 -12.89
CA ALA A 246 18.11 3.38 -11.43
C ALA A 246 17.26 2.32 -10.75
N PHE A 247 16.08 2.01 -11.30
CA PHE A 247 15.23 0.93 -10.81
C PHE A 247 15.77 -0.43 -11.23
N GLN A 248 16.21 -0.57 -12.48
CA GLN A 248 16.73 -1.84 -13.02
C GLN A 248 17.97 -2.35 -12.29
N ARG A 249 18.78 -1.46 -11.70
CA ARG A 249 19.91 -1.86 -10.83
C ARG A 249 19.52 -2.56 -9.54
N LEU A 250 18.23 -2.55 -9.17
CA LEU A 250 17.72 -3.25 -8.00
C LEU A 250 17.36 -4.71 -8.28
N LEU A 251 17.30 -5.12 -9.55
CA LEU A 251 16.75 -6.42 -9.94
C LEU A 251 17.78 -7.54 -9.92
#